data_AF-A0A7Z3BNN2-F1
#
_entry.id   AF-A0A7Z3BNN2-F1
#
_cell.length_a   1.000
_cell.length_b   1.000
_cell.length_c   1.000
_cell.angle_alpha   90.00
_cell.angle_beta   90.00
_cell.angle_gamma   90.00
#
_symmetry.space_group_name_H-M   'P 1'
#
loop_
_entity.id
_entity.type
_entity.pdbx_description
1 polymer ?
#
loop_
_entity_poly.entity_id
_entity_poly.type
_entity_poly.pdbx_seq_one_letter_code
_entity_poly.pdbx_strand_id
1 'polypeptide(L)'
;MAIEYRITLDDEHEFSYRIELERQYEPQIAAQTPRWTRLENNRCSNCPLNPAQHSHCPAAVDLHRVIEDFRGLPAFKKVSVQVRTPEREYIKHAGLEEGLRALLGVIMATSACPLLGRLKPMAQQHLPFASNQEFILRAVSLYLMRQYFNFREGRHADWELKGLVKQFQQLQLVNQAFWQRIHETCEGDSNLKAFLSFFSMASSMSYSLEAQLQKVRPLLMSGDMLGA
;
A
#
# COMPACT_ATOMS: atom_id res chain seq x y z
N MET A 1 14.76 -8.88 5.89
CA MET A 1 14.50 -8.92 4.44
C MET A 1 14.10 -7.52 4.03
N ALA A 2 14.72 -6.98 2.99
CA ALA A 2 14.52 -5.60 2.57
C ALA A 2 14.17 -5.52 1.09
N ILE A 3 13.44 -4.47 0.72
CA ILE A 3 13.19 -4.08 -0.66
C ILE A 3 13.86 -2.74 -0.89
N GLU A 4 14.66 -2.65 -1.96
CA GLU A 4 15.37 -1.41 -2.31
C GLU A 4 14.64 -0.74 -3.46
N TYR A 5 14.51 0.57 -3.36
CA TYR A 5 13.90 1.44 -4.36
C TYR A 5 14.90 2.50 -4.77
N ARG A 6 15.01 2.73 -6.06
CA ARG A 6 15.72 3.86 -6.65
C ARG A 6 14.79 4.54 -7.65
N ILE A 7 14.60 5.85 -7.48
CA ILE A 7 13.79 6.70 -8.36
C ILE A 7 14.71 7.79 -8.91
N THR A 8 14.97 7.74 -10.20
CA THR A 8 15.83 8.70 -10.91
C THR A 8 14.96 9.61 -11.79
N LEU A 9 14.98 10.90 -11.51
CA LEU A 9 14.18 11.91 -12.22
C LEU A 9 14.95 12.51 -13.40
N ASP A 10 16.24 12.73 -13.20
CA ASP A 10 17.24 13.25 -14.13
C ASP A 10 18.64 12.98 -13.53
N ASP A 11 19.69 13.50 -14.17
CA ASP A 11 21.08 13.24 -13.78
C ASP A 11 21.45 13.79 -12.39
N GLU A 12 20.68 14.74 -11.85
CA GLU A 12 20.96 15.39 -10.56
C GLU A 12 20.04 14.93 -9.43
N HIS A 13 18.88 14.35 -9.76
CA HIS A 13 17.86 13.96 -8.78
C HIS A 13 17.63 12.44 -8.77
N GLU A 14 18.33 11.77 -7.84
CA GLU A 14 18.13 10.36 -7.52
C GLU A 14 17.72 10.19 -6.04
N PHE A 15 16.64 9.43 -5.81
CA PHE A 15 16.17 9.08 -4.47
C PHE A 15 16.29 7.58 -4.25
N SER A 16 16.95 7.19 -3.17
CA SER A 16 17.14 5.78 -2.79
C SER A 16 16.52 5.48 -1.43
N TYR A 17 15.75 4.39 -1.37
CA TYR A 17 15.06 3.93 -0.17
C TYR A 17 15.31 2.45 0.06
N ARG A 18 15.55 2.08 1.33
CA ARG A 18 15.61 0.69 1.78
C ARG A 18 14.46 0.44 2.74
N ILE A 19 13.56 -0.45 2.36
CA ILE A 19 12.34 -0.75 3.12
C ILE A 19 12.52 -2.11 3.78
N GLU A 20 12.77 -2.11 5.08
CA GLU A 20 12.70 -3.34 5.87
C GLU A 20 11.24 -3.81 5.96
N LEU A 21 11.01 -5.11 5.76
CA LEU A 21 9.65 -5.67 5.77
C LEU A 21 9.16 -6.01 7.19
N GLU A 22 10.09 -6.10 8.13
CA GLU A 22 9.87 -6.32 9.55
C GLU A 22 10.19 -5.03 10.30
N ARG A 23 9.26 -4.06 10.27
CA ARG A 23 9.41 -2.80 11.01
C ARG A 23 8.58 -2.81 12.28
N GLN A 24 9.13 -2.15 13.30
CA GLN A 24 8.50 -1.98 14.59
C GLN A 24 8.24 -0.49 14.82
N TYR A 25 7.26 -0.18 15.66
CA TYR A 25 7.03 1.19 16.07
C TYR A 25 8.08 1.59 17.11
N GLU A 26 8.83 2.65 16.83
CA GLU A 26 9.86 3.18 17.72
C GLU A 26 9.44 4.57 18.24
N PRO A 27 8.95 4.69 19.48
CA PRO A 27 8.44 5.96 20.02
C PRO A 27 9.45 7.11 20.00
N GLN A 28 10.73 6.80 20.17
CA GLN A 28 11.82 7.78 20.19
C GLN A 28 12.06 8.39 18.81
N ILE A 29 12.06 7.57 17.76
CA ILE A 29 12.17 8.02 16.37
C ILE A 29 10.89 8.79 16.00
N ALA A 30 9.73 8.25 16.33
CA ALA A 30 8.44 8.89 16.07
C ALA A 30 8.32 10.28 16.72
N ALA A 31 8.92 10.51 17.89
CA ALA A 31 8.89 11.82 18.53
C ALA A 31 9.67 12.91 17.77
N GLN A 32 10.58 12.52 16.88
CA GLN A 32 11.41 13.43 16.09
C GLN A 32 10.79 13.75 14.73
N THR A 33 9.69 13.08 14.35
CA THR A 33 9.08 13.28 13.04
C THR A 33 8.16 14.51 13.00
N PRO A 34 7.86 15.04 11.80
CA PRO A 34 7.08 16.26 11.65
C PRO A 34 5.70 16.19 12.31
N ARG A 35 5.16 17.35 12.73
CA ARG A 35 3.87 17.43 13.43
C ARG A 35 2.72 16.74 12.70
N TRP A 36 2.74 16.77 11.37
CA TRP A 36 1.69 16.13 10.56
C TRP A 36 1.65 14.62 10.74
N THR A 37 2.70 13.98 11.26
CA THR A 37 2.79 12.53 11.54
C THR A 37 2.14 12.11 12.88
N ARG A 38 1.74 13.07 13.73
CA ARG A 38 1.04 12.82 15.01
C ARG A 38 -0.22 12.00 14.83
N LEU A 39 -0.59 11.17 15.80
CA LEU A 39 -1.73 10.27 15.65
C LEU A 39 -3.04 11.06 15.47
N GLU A 40 -3.21 12.13 16.26
CA GLU A 40 -4.42 12.97 16.24
C GLU A 40 -4.57 13.84 14.98
N ASN A 41 -3.49 14.03 14.21
CA ASN A 41 -3.57 14.83 12.99
C ASN A 41 -4.27 14.03 11.87
N ASN A 42 -5.54 14.30 11.57
CA ASN A 42 -6.30 13.48 10.61
C ASN A 42 -6.25 11.98 10.97
N ARG A 43 -6.63 11.66 12.20
CA ARG A 43 -6.76 10.26 12.64
C ARG A 43 -7.86 9.56 11.85
N CYS A 44 -7.60 8.37 11.33
CA CYS A 44 -8.66 7.58 10.70
C CYS A 44 -9.77 7.24 11.70
N SER A 45 -11.02 7.26 11.24
CA SER A 45 -12.21 7.03 12.08
C SER A 45 -12.25 5.61 12.66
N ASN A 46 -11.58 4.67 12.02
CA ASN A 46 -11.44 3.28 12.44
C ASN A 46 -10.08 2.95 13.10
N CYS A 47 -9.29 3.96 13.48
CA CYS A 47 -7.98 3.74 14.09
C CYS A 47 -8.09 2.95 15.41
N PRO A 48 -7.42 1.79 15.56
CA PRO A 48 -7.46 1.02 16.79
C PRO A 48 -6.41 1.47 17.82
N LEU A 49 -5.51 2.41 17.46
CA LEU A 49 -4.43 2.84 18.33
C LEU A 49 -4.92 3.81 19.39
N ASN A 50 -4.51 3.58 20.64
CA ASN A 50 -4.77 4.48 21.74
C ASN A 50 -3.78 5.67 21.71
N PRO A 51 -4.22 6.93 21.65
CA PRO A 51 -3.36 8.11 21.69
C PRO A 51 -2.48 8.23 22.93
N ALA A 52 -2.90 7.66 24.07
CA ALA A 52 -2.09 7.63 25.28
C ALA A 52 -0.86 6.70 25.15
N GLN A 53 -0.91 5.71 24.26
CA GLN A 53 0.17 4.74 24.02
C GLN A 53 0.94 5.04 22.72
N HIS A 54 0.31 5.71 21.77
CA HIS A 54 0.89 6.05 20.46
C HIS A 54 0.73 7.54 20.20
N SER A 55 1.82 8.28 20.30
CA SER A 55 1.83 9.72 20.01
C SER A 55 1.73 10.02 18.51
N HIS A 56 2.18 9.09 17.67
CA HIS A 56 2.25 9.24 16.21
C HIS A 56 1.60 8.06 15.49
N CYS A 57 1.11 8.31 14.27
CA CYS A 57 0.63 7.25 13.39
C CYS A 57 1.85 6.48 12.82
N PRO A 58 2.00 5.16 13.04
CA PRO A 58 3.18 4.42 12.58
C PRO A 58 3.39 4.54 11.07
N ALA A 59 2.32 4.42 10.28
CA ALA A 59 2.40 4.56 8.83
C ALA A 59 2.78 5.99 8.38
N ALA A 60 2.40 7.03 9.14
CA ALA A 60 2.77 8.41 8.80
C ALA A 60 4.24 8.69 9.14
N VAL A 61 4.70 8.16 10.28
CA VAL A 61 6.12 8.15 10.66
C VAL A 61 6.93 7.44 9.59
N ASP A 62 6.51 6.29 9.10
CA ASP A 62 7.23 5.55 8.08
C ASP A 62 7.27 6.25 6.70
N LEU A 63 6.28 7.10 6.41
CA LEU A 63 6.14 7.79 5.14
C LEU A 63 6.83 9.15 5.07
N HIS A 64 7.16 9.77 6.22
CA HIS A 64 7.42 11.20 6.23
C HIS A 64 8.55 11.64 5.31
N ARG A 65 9.66 10.89 5.32
CA ARG A 65 10.82 11.16 4.48
C ARG A 65 10.46 11.15 2.99
N VAL A 66 9.70 10.14 2.53
CA VAL A 66 9.27 10.07 1.12
C VAL A 66 8.38 11.27 0.78
N ILE A 67 7.44 11.64 1.66
CA ILE A 67 6.54 12.78 1.40
C ILE A 67 7.31 14.11 1.35
N GLU A 68 8.38 14.26 2.14
CA GLU A 68 9.23 15.45 2.14
C GLU A 68 10.17 15.50 0.93
N ASP A 69 10.83 14.39 0.60
CA ASP A 69 11.75 14.26 -0.54
C ASP A 69 11.06 14.59 -1.88
N PHE A 70 9.77 14.27 -2.01
CA PHE A 70 8.99 14.49 -3.23
C PHE A 70 8.10 15.75 -3.19
N ARG A 71 8.18 16.56 -2.13
CA ARG A 71 7.44 17.82 -2.04
C ARG A 71 7.97 18.80 -3.11
N GLY A 72 7.05 19.45 -3.82
CA GLY A 72 7.35 20.44 -4.85
C GLY A 72 7.72 19.86 -6.22
N LEU A 73 7.79 18.53 -6.36
CA LEU A 73 8.15 17.88 -7.63
C LEU A 73 6.93 17.62 -8.51
N PRO A 74 7.00 17.90 -9.83
CA PRO A 74 5.86 17.70 -10.73
C PRO A 74 5.48 16.22 -10.86
N ALA A 75 4.24 15.88 -10.53
CA ALA A 75 3.79 14.48 -10.48
C ALA A 75 3.77 13.78 -11.85
N PHE A 76 3.61 14.55 -12.92
CA PHE A 76 3.56 14.04 -14.30
C PHE A 76 4.95 13.78 -14.89
N LYS A 77 6.03 14.05 -14.13
CA LYS A 77 7.40 13.83 -14.59
C LYS A 77 7.61 12.35 -14.85
N LYS A 78 8.18 12.03 -16.02
CA LYS A 78 8.65 10.68 -16.33
C LYS A 78 9.92 10.42 -15.56
N VAL A 79 9.99 9.24 -14.95
CA VAL A 79 11.10 8.82 -14.09
C VAL A 79 11.50 7.39 -14.42
N SER A 80 12.75 7.04 -14.13
CA SER A 80 13.18 5.65 -14.05
C SER A 80 13.00 5.15 -12.63
N VAL A 81 12.27 4.05 -12.47
CA VAL A 81 12.07 3.40 -11.15
C VAL A 81 12.69 2.02 -11.21
N GLN A 82 13.64 1.77 -10.31
CA GLN A 82 14.25 0.47 -10.08
C GLN A 82 13.83 -0.04 -8.70
N VAL A 83 13.37 -1.28 -8.65
CA VAL A 83 12.95 -1.96 -7.42
C VAL A 83 13.67 -3.29 -7.33
N ARG A 84 14.45 -3.50 -6.25
CA ARG A 84 15.13 -4.76 -5.97
C ARG A 84 14.47 -5.46 -4.81
N THR A 85 14.05 -6.68 -5.07
CA THR A 85 13.61 -7.68 -4.08
C THR A 85 14.66 -8.79 -4.01
N PRO A 86 14.64 -9.68 -3.01
CA PRO A 86 15.57 -10.82 -2.98
C PRO A 86 15.48 -11.71 -4.22
N GLU A 87 14.29 -11.83 -4.81
CA GLU A 87 14.03 -12.74 -5.91
C GLU A 87 14.17 -12.09 -7.29
N ARG A 88 13.96 -10.77 -7.39
CA ARG A 88 13.77 -10.06 -8.67
C ARG A 88 14.21 -8.60 -8.61
N GLU A 89 14.69 -8.11 -9.75
CA GLU A 89 14.83 -6.68 -10.04
C GLU A 89 13.78 -6.25 -11.07
N TYR A 90 13.12 -5.13 -10.81
CA TYR A 90 12.14 -4.50 -11.69
C TYR A 90 12.64 -3.13 -12.10
N ILE A 91 12.62 -2.83 -13.39
CA ILE A 91 12.97 -1.51 -13.93
C ILE A 91 11.82 -1.05 -14.82
N LYS A 92 11.30 0.15 -14.56
CA LYS A 92 10.21 0.72 -15.35
C LYS A 92 10.40 2.21 -15.54
N HIS A 93 10.27 2.66 -16.79
CA HIS A 93 10.08 4.07 -17.12
C HIS A 93 8.60 4.40 -17.04
N ALA A 94 8.22 5.22 -16.06
CA ALA A 94 6.83 5.49 -15.72
C ALA A 94 6.62 6.96 -15.30
N GLY A 95 5.37 7.36 -15.06
CA GLY A 95 5.10 8.59 -14.34
C GLY A 95 5.54 8.47 -12.88
N LEU A 96 6.03 9.55 -12.29
CA LEU A 96 6.46 9.59 -10.89
C LEU A 96 5.36 9.09 -9.93
N GLU A 97 4.10 9.42 -10.23
CA GLU A 97 2.94 8.92 -9.49
C GLU A 97 2.88 7.38 -9.38
N GLU A 98 3.27 6.65 -10.43
CA GLU A 98 3.20 5.20 -10.45
C GLU A 98 4.32 4.58 -9.60
N GLY A 99 5.52 5.17 -9.68
CA GLY A 99 6.66 4.81 -8.83
C GLY A 99 6.35 5.02 -7.35
N LEU A 100 5.82 6.19 -7.02
CA LEU A 100 5.44 6.51 -5.65
C LEU A 100 4.29 5.66 -5.15
N ARG A 101 3.26 5.41 -5.97
CA ARG A 101 2.20 4.47 -5.60
C ARG A 101 2.75 3.11 -5.15
N ALA A 102 3.72 2.56 -5.88
CA ALA A 102 4.35 1.29 -5.52
C ALA A 102 5.18 1.38 -4.22
N LEU A 103 5.97 2.45 -4.07
CA LEU A 103 6.80 2.72 -2.89
C LEU A 103 5.97 2.93 -1.62
N LEU A 104 4.98 3.83 -1.69
CA LEU A 104 4.07 4.12 -0.59
C LEU A 104 3.30 2.86 -0.19
N GLY A 105 2.86 2.05 -1.15
CA GLY A 105 2.14 0.81 -0.87
C GLY A 105 2.93 -0.19 -0.02
N VAL A 106 4.21 -0.41 -0.35
CA VAL A 106 5.07 -1.30 0.45
C VAL A 106 5.38 -0.70 1.82
N ILE A 107 5.66 0.61 1.90
CA ILE A 107 5.91 1.30 3.17
C ILE A 107 4.68 1.25 4.08
N MET A 108 3.48 1.44 3.54
CA MET A 108 2.27 1.38 4.34
C MET A 108 2.00 -0.04 4.83
N ALA A 109 2.12 -1.05 3.95
CA ALA A 109 1.83 -2.45 4.24
C ALA A 109 2.80 -3.09 5.26
N THR A 110 4.03 -2.59 5.37
CA THR A 110 5.02 -3.08 6.36
C THR A 110 5.22 -2.16 7.55
N SER A 111 4.38 -1.12 7.70
CA SER A 111 4.35 -0.29 8.89
C SER A 111 3.78 -1.04 10.10
N ALA A 112 4.00 -0.51 11.31
CA ALA A 112 3.39 -1.03 12.52
C ALA A 112 1.89 -0.66 12.69
N CYS A 113 1.23 -0.13 11.65
CA CYS A 113 -0.21 0.16 11.70
C CYS A 113 -1.04 -1.14 11.68
N PRO A 114 -1.92 -1.41 12.67
CA PRO A 114 -2.67 -2.67 12.74
C PRO A 114 -3.65 -2.92 11.58
N LEU A 115 -4.15 -1.85 10.96
CA LEU A 115 -5.07 -1.94 9.82
C LEU A 115 -4.31 -2.27 8.52
N LEU A 116 -3.16 -1.62 8.30
CA LEU A 116 -2.34 -1.80 7.10
C LEU A 116 -1.47 -3.06 7.15
N GLY A 117 -1.07 -3.51 8.34
CA GLY A 117 -0.27 -4.73 8.53
C GLY A 117 -0.94 -6.00 8.01
N ARG A 118 -2.26 -5.98 7.74
CA ARG A 118 -2.97 -7.07 7.05
C ARG A 118 -2.52 -7.27 5.59
N LEU A 119 -1.90 -6.25 4.99
CA LEU A 119 -1.34 -6.28 3.65
C LEU A 119 0.10 -6.81 3.62
N LYS A 120 0.69 -7.13 4.78
CA LYS A 120 2.07 -7.60 4.89
C LYS A 120 2.40 -8.80 3.99
N PRO A 121 1.53 -9.82 3.80
CA PRO A 121 1.80 -10.88 2.83
C PRO A 121 1.96 -10.37 1.38
N MET A 122 1.21 -9.32 1.00
CA MET A 122 1.35 -8.70 -0.33
C MET A 122 2.69 -7.97 -0.48
N ALA A 123 3.21 -7.38 0.60
CA ALA A 123 4.51 -6.73 0.65
C ALA A 123 5.69 -7.71 0.74
N GLN A 124 5.51 -8.86 1.40
CA GLN A 124 6.50 -9.94 1.38
C GLN A 124 6.66 -10.56 -0.01
N GLN A 125 5.63 -10.50 -0.83
CA GLN A 125 5.63 -10.94 -2.23
C GLN A 125 5.49 -9.76 -3.17
N HIS A 126 6.18 -8.65 -2.86
CA HIS A 126 5.95 -7.36 -3.49
C HIS A 126 6.01 -7.45 -5.02
N LEU A 127 4.98 -6.91 -5.67
CA LEU A 127 4.92 -6.78 -7.12
C LEU A 127 4.74 -5.29 -7.42
N PRO A 128 5.84 -4.57 -7.70
CA PRO A 128 5.73 -3.16 -8.06
C PRO A 128 5.00 -3.03 -9.40
N PHE A 129 4.31 -1.90 -9.61
CA PHE A 129 3.60 -1.59 -10.85
C PHE A 129 2.48 -2.57 -11.25
N ALA A 130 1.97 -3.35 -10.30
CA ALA A 130 0.86 -4.27 -10.55
C ALA A 130 -0.33 -3.56 -11.21
N SER A 131 -0.82 -4.14 -12.28
CA SER A 131 -2.09 -3.80 -12.90
C SER A 131 -3.26 -4.09 -11.95
N ASN A 132 -4.43 -3.53 -12.26
CA ASN A 132 -5.65 -3.86 -11.51
C ASN A 132 -5.94 -5.37 -11.53
N GLN A 133 -5.74 -6.03 -12.68
CA GLN A 133 -5.97 -7.46 -12.85
C GLN A 133 -5.06 -8.30 -11.95
N GLU A 134 -3.76 -8.00 -11.93
CA GLU A 134 -2.78 -8.67 -11.05
C GLU A 134 -3.08 -8.40 -9.58
N PHE A 135 -3.48 -7.17 -9.24
CA PHE A 135 -3.84 -6.82 -7.87
C PHE A 135 -5.05 -7.61 -7.36
N ILE A 136 -6.13 -7.68 -8.14
CA ILE A 136 -7.34 -8.44 -7.80
C ILE A 136 -7.00 -9.92 -7.64
N LEU A 137 -6.32 -10.50 -8.62
CA LEU A 137 -5.95 -11.91 -8.60
C LEU A 137 -5.11 -12.24 -7.37
N ARG A 138 -4.10 -11.42 -7.05
CA ARG A 138 -3.24 -11.63 -5.87
C ARG A 138 -4.02 -11.48 -4.56
N ALA A 139 -4.83 -10.42 -4.43
CA ALA A 139 -5.58 -10.15 -3.21
C ALA A 139 -6.58 -11.27 -2.90
N VAL A 140 -7.34 -11.71 -3.90
CA VAL A 140 -8.34 -12.78 -3.75
C VAL A 140 -7.66 -14.12 -3.50
N SER A 141 -6.61 -14.47 -4.25
CA SER A 141 -5.88 -15.74 -4.07
C SER A 141 -5.23 -15.84 -2.69
N LEU A 142 -4.58 -14.77 -2.20
CA LEU A 142 -4.01 -14.75 -0.85
C LEU A 142 -5.09 -14.87 0.22
N TYR A 143 -6.24 -14.21 0.03
CA TYR A 143 -7.35 -14.31 0.98
C TYR A 143 -7.93 -15.72 1.02
N LEU A 144 -8.22 -16.32 -0.14
CA LEU A 144 -8.74 -17.69 -0.23
C LEU A 144 -7.74 -18.72 0.31
N MET A 145 -6.45 -18.53 0.10
CA MET A 145 -5.42 -19.39 0.70
C MET A 145 -5.48 -19.34 2.23
N ARG A 146 -5.68 -18.15 2.81
CA ARG A 146 -5.91 -18.02 4.26
C ARG A 146 -7.20 -18.72 4.71
N GLN A 147 -8.28 -18.61 3.93
CA GLN A 147 -9.54 -19.30 4.25
C GLN A 147 -9.41 -20.82 4.16
N TYR A 148 -8.64 -21.32 3.19
CA TYR A 148 -8.30 -22.72 3.09
C TYR A 148 -7.56 -23.22 4.34
N PHE A 149 -6.55 -22.50 4.82
CA PHE A 149 -5.87 -22.87 6.06
C PHE A 149 -6.78 -22.78 7.29
N ASN A 150 -7.64 -21.75 7.38
CA ASN A 150 -8.66 -21.68 8.44
C ASN A 150 -9.52 -22.95 8.47
N PHE A 151 -10.02 -23.39 7.31
CA PHE A 151 -10.79 -24.63 7.19
C PHE A 151 -9.99 -25.86 7.63
N ARG A 152 -8.72 -25.97 7.21
CA ARG A 152 -7.82 -27.07 7.60
C ARG A 152 -7.54 -27.10 9.11
N GLU A 153 -7.59 -25.95 9.77
CA GLU A 153 -7.40 -25.79 11.22
C GLU A 153 -8.72 -25.85 12.01
N GLY A 154 -9.84 -26.25 11.38
CA GLY A 154 -11.15 -26.37 12.05
C GLY A 154 -11.82 -25.03 12.36
N ARG A 155 -11.34 -23.92 11.80
CA ARG A 155 -11.97 -22.59 11.90
C ARG A 155 -12.96 -22.39 10.76
N HIS A 156 -13.92 -21.48 10.95
CA HIS A 156 -14.87 -21.11 9.91
C HIS A 156 -14.17 -20.34 8.77
N ALA A 157 -14.25 -20.88 7.55
CA ALA A 157 -13.72 -20.26 6.34
C ALA A 157 -14.76 -19.33 5.68
N ASP A 158 -14.32 -18.15 5.24
CA ASP A 158 -15.14 -17.17 4.54
C ASP A 158 -15.02 -17.32 3.01
N TRP A 159 -15.78 -18.27 2.46
CA TRP A 159 -15.82 -18.53 1.01
C TRP A 159 -16.56 -17.45 0.21
N GLU A 160 -17.39 -16.66 0.88
CA GLU A 160 -18.13 -15.55 0.28
C GLU A 160 -17.31 -14.25 0.19
N LEU A 161 -16.05 -14.27 0.66
CA LEU A 161 -15.13 -13.12 0.63
C LEU A 161 -15.64 -11.89 1.41
N LYS A 162 -16.60 -12.04 2.33
CA LYS A 162 -17.20 -10.94 3.10
C LYS A 162 -16.16 -10.19 3.92
N GLY A 163 -15.22 -10.91 4.54
CA GLY A 163 -14.12 -10.35 5.30
C GLY A 163 -13.09 -9.63 4.42
N LEU A 164 -12.90 -10.06 3.17
CA LEU A 164 -12.03 -9.37 2.20
C LEU A 164 -12.63 -8.00 1.84
N VAL A 165 -13.93 -7.96 1.50
CA VAL A 165 -14.66 -6.71 1.22
C VAL A 165 -14.57 -5.78 2.43
N LYS A 166 -14.87 -6.28 3.64
CA LYS A 166 -14.78 -5.51 4.87
C LYS A 166 -13.37 -4.98 5.10
N GLN A 167 -12.33 -5.77 4.85
CA GLN A 167 -10.94 -5.33 4.97
C GLN A 167 -10.64 -4.15 4.04
N PHE A 168 -11.05 -4.21 2.77
CA PHE A 168 -10.83 -3.11 1.83
C PHE A 168 -11.64 -1.85 2.17
N GLN A 169 -12.86 -2.01 2.70
CA GLN A 169 -13.64 -0.88 3.23
C GLN A 169 -12.92 -0.20 4.40
N GLN A 170 -12.30 -0.97 5.30
CA GLN A 170 -11.50 -0.41 6.40
C GLN A 170 -10.25 0.32 5.89
N LEU A 171 -9.58 -0.24 4.88
CA LEU A 171 -8.42 0.40 4.24
C LEU A 171 -8.81 1.71 3.55
N GLN A 172 -10.00 1.79 2.94
CA GLN A 172 -10.50 3.02 2.34
C GLN A 172 -10.61 4.17 3.35
N LEU A 173 -11.03 3.90 4.59
CA LEU A 173 -11.07 4.91 5.66
C LEU A 173 -9.67 5.39 6.07
N VAL A 174 -8.70 4.47 6.13
CA VAL A 174 -7.29 4.81 6.39
C VAL A 174 -6.75 5.70 5.28
N ASN A 175 -7.01 5.32 4.03
CA ASN A 175 -6.61 6.02 2.83
C ASN A 175 -7.18 7.44 2.78
N GLN A 176 -8.46 7.62 3.12
CA GLN A 176 -9.09 8.95 3.19
C GLN A 176 -8.42 9.85 4.24
N ALA A 177 -8.11 9.31 5.41
CA ALA A 177 -7.42 10.06 6.46
C ALA A 177 -5.99 10.46 6.05
N PHE A 178 -5.27 9.56 5.37
CA PHE A 178 -3.96 9.87 4.80
C PHE A 178 -4.01 10.92 3.69
N TRP A 179 -5.05 10.87 2.85
CA TRP A 179 -5.26 11.90 1.83
C TRP A 179 -5.35 13.29 2.48
N GLN A 180 -6.15 13.44 3.54
CA GLN A 180 -6.27 14.71 4.27
C GLN A 180 -4.95 15.14 4.91
N ARG A 181 -4.28 14.19 5.59
CA ARG A 181 -2.98 14.42 6.23
C ARG A 181 -1.92 14.96 5.25
N ILE A 182 -1.85 14.36 4.06
CA ILE A 182 -0.89 14.75 3.02
C ILE A 182 -1.31 16.09 2.40
N HIS A 183 -2.60 16.28 2.17
CA HIS A 183 -3.13 17.51 1.57
C HIS A 183 -2.81 18.75 2.41
N GLU A 184 -3.07 18.71 3.72
CA GLU A 184 -2.77 19.82 4.65
C GLU A 184 -1.27 20.10 4.77
N THR A 185 -0.44 19.06 4.68
CA THR A 185 1.02 19.20 4.79
C THR A 185 1.62 19.89 3.55
N CYS A 186 0.89 19.87 2.44
CA CYS A 186 1.39 20.29 1.14
C CYS A 186 0.50 21.37 0.50
N GLU A 187 -0.11 22.23 1.31
CA GLU A 187 -0.92 23.36 0.82
C GLU A 187 -0.18 24.15 -0.26
N GLY A 188 -0.79 24.24 -1.46
CA GLY A 188 -0.22 24.90 -2.64
C GLY A 188 0.46 23.96 -3.65
N ASP A 189 0.71 22.70 -3.30
CA ASP A 189 1.35 21.72 -4.20
C ASP A 189 0.32 20.75 -4.80
N SER A 190 -0.12 21.06 -6.02
CA SER A 190 -1.08 20.24 -6.76
C SER A 190 -0.52 18.85 -7.14
N ASN A 191 0.79 18.65 -7.04
CA ASN A 191 1.46 17.41 -7.45
C ASN A 191 1.19 16.25 -6.49
N LEU A 192 1.02 16.50 -5.19
CA LEU A 192 0.76 15.42 -4.23
C LEU A 192 -0.61 14.75 -4.40
N LYS A 193 -1.55 15.36 -5.12
CA LYS A 193 -2.84 14.74 -5.47
C LYS A 193 -2.68 13.50 -6.34
N ALA A 194 -1.67 13.46 -7.21
CA ALA A 194 -1.37 12.33 -8.08
C ALA A 194 -0.79 11.13 -7.31
N PHE A 195 -0.05 11.40 -6.22
CA PHE A 195 0.55 10.36 -5.36
C PHE A 195 -0.49 9.53 -4.61
N LEU A 196 -1.74 9.99 -4.57
CA LEU A 196 -2.85 9.36 -3.87
C LEU A 196 -3.62 8.37 -4.76
N SER A 197 -3.18 8.11 -6.01
CA SER A 197 -3.77 7.07 -6.87
C SER A 197 -3.64 5.65 -6.28
N PHE A 198 -2.74 5.42 -5.31
CA PHE A 198 -2.73 4.19 -4.50
C PHE A 198 -4.09 3.89 -3.86
N PHE A 199 -4.80 4.95 -3.46
CA PHE A 199 -6.06 4.84 -2.75
C PHE A 199 -7.25 4.47 -3.65
N SER A 200 -7.15 4.70 -4.96
CA SER A 200 -8.22 4.37 -5.91
C SER A 200 -8.32 2.85 -6.16
N MET A 201 -7.18 2.14 -6.25
CA MET A 201 -7.16 0.69 -6.48
C MET A 201 -7.80 -0.08 -5.32
N ALA A 202 -7.43 0.26 -4.08
CA ALA A 202 -8.02 -0.34 -2.88
C ALA A 202 -9.53 -0.04 -2.76
N SER A 203 -9.96 1.16 -3.17
CA SER A 203 -11.38 1.55 -3.15
C SER A 203 -12.24 0.76 -4.16
N SER A 204 -11.65 0.34 -5.28
CA SER A 204 -12.38 -0.45 -6.29
C SER A 204 -12.79 -1.87 -5.81
N MET A 205 -12.06 -2.44 -4.86
CA MET A 205 -12.39 -3.74 -4.27
C MET A 205 -13.56 -3.70 -3.29
N SER A 206 -13.81 -2.54 -2.66
CA SER A 206 -14.86 -2.37 -1.64
C SER A 206 -16.29 -2.40 -2.22
N TYR A 207 -16.49 -1.83 -3.41
CA TYR A 207 -17.83 -1.64 -3.98
C TYR A 207 -18.20 -2.60 -5.10
N SER A 208 -17.20 -3.20 -5.75
CA SER A 208 -17.44 -3.94 -6.99
C SER A 208 -16.66 -5.26 -7.03
N LEU A 209 -16.43 -5.93 -5.89
CA LEU A 209 -15.64 -7.17 -5.87
C LEU A 209 -16.15 -8.16 -6.92
N GLU A 210 -17.47 -8.38 -7.01
CA GLU A 210 -18.07 -9.23 -8.05
C GLU A 210 -17.70 -8.75 -9.47
N ALA A 211 -17.86 -7.46 -9.78
CA ALA A 211 -17.48 -6.93 -11.08
C ALA A 211 -15.98 -7.05 -11.37
N GLN A 212 -15.13 -6.94 -10.34
CA GLN A 212 -13.68 -7.15 -10.47
C GLN A 212 -13.36 -8.64 -10.69
N LEU A 213 -14.07 -9.56 -10.04
CA LEU A 213 -13.96 -11.01 -10.26
C LEU A 213 -14.36 -11.39 -11.70
N GLN A 214 -15.42 -10.78 -12.23
CA GLN A 214 -15.82 -11.00 -13.63
C GLN A 214 -14.76 -10.57 -14.64
N LYS A 215 -13.93 -9.56 -14.33
CA LYS A 215 -12.81 -9.14 -15.19
C LYS A 215 -11.66 -10.15 -15.23
N VAL A 216 -11.40 -10.84 -14.13
CA VAL A 216 -10.31 -11.84 -14.06
C VAL A 216 -10.78 -13.25 -14.46
N ARG A 217 -12.09 -13.52 -14.40
CA ARG A 217 -12.67 -14.84 -14.69
C ARG A 217 -12.24 -15.40 -16.06
N PRO A 218 -12.27 -14.65 -17.18
CA PRO A 218 -11.85 -15.20 -18.48
C PRO A 218 -10.42 -15.72 -18.46
N LEU A 219 -9.49 -15.00 -17.82
CA LEU A 219 -8.08 -15.41 -17.70
C LEU A 219 -7.94 -16.74 -16.94
N LEU A 220 -8.77 -16.96 -15.91
CA LEU A 220 -8.70 -18.15 -15.07
C LEU A 220 -9.37 -19.38 -15.71
N MET A 221 -10.44 -19.15 -16.48
CA MET A 221 -11.25 -20.23 -17.06
C MET A 221 -10.86 -20.58 -18.50
N SER A 222 -9.95 -19.83 -19.14
CA SER A 222 -9.54 -20.07 -20.53
C SER A 222 -8.52 -21.20 -20.72
N GLY A 223 -8.03 -21.81 -19.63
CA GLY A 223 -7.17 -22.99 -19.70
C GLY A 223 -7.98 -24.27 -19.45
N ASP A 224 -7.83 -25.29 -20.30
CA ASP A 224 -8.45 -26.63 -20.19
C ASP A 224 -8.05 -27.43 -18.93
N MET A 225 -7.54 -26.79 -17.88
CA MET A 225 -7.05 -27.41 -16.65
C MET A 225 -8.17 -27.69 -15.62
N LEU A 226 -9.44 -27.45 -15.95
CA LEU A 226 -10.59 -27.84 -15.14
C LEU A 226 -11.36 -29.03 -15.75
N GLY A 227 -10.71 -29.79 -16.64
CA GLY A 227 -11.18 -31.11 -17.05
C GLY A 227 -10.81 -32.18 -16.03
N ALA A 228 -11.64 -32.34 -15.00
CA ALA A 228 -11.87 -33.59 -14.25
C ALA A 228 -13.15 -33.46 -13.41
#